data_AF-A0A6V7IKU8-F1
#
_entry.id   AF-A0A6V7IKU8-F1
#
_cell.length_a   1.000
_cell.length_b   1.000
_cell.length_c   1.000
_cell.angle_alpha   90.00
_cell.angle_beta   90.00
_cell.angle_gamma   90.00
#
_symmetry.space_group_name_H-M   'P 1'
#
loop_
_entity.id
_entity.type
_entity.pdbx_description
1 polymer ?
#
loop_
_entity_poly.entity_id
_entity_poly.type
_entity_poly.pdbx_seq_one_letter_code
_entity_poly.pdbx_strand_id
1 'polypeptide(L)'
;GFPAEFAMYINYTKGLRFDESPDYMYLRQLFRILFRTLNHQYDYTFDWTMLKQKSGIALPGPTPQGLNTLALAGQGQGQQEQNASANQAVRAREPLDLI
;
A
#
# COMPACT_ATOMS: atom_id res chain seq x y z
N GLY A 1 29.42 -0.08 20.54
CA GLY A 1 28.68 -1.15 21.25
C GLY A 1 27.25 -1.18 20.76
N PHE A 2 26.54 -2.30 20.92
CA PHE A 2 25.11 -2.42 20.59
C PHE A 2 24.23 -1.94 21.76
N PRO A 3 22.96 -1.56 21.51
CA PRO A 3 22.01 -1.23 22.58
C PRO A 3 21.88 -2.33 23.63
N ALA A 4 21.69 -1.95 24.90
CA ALA A 4 21.65 -2.87 26.03
C ALA A 4 20.49 -3.86 25.95
N GLU A 5 19.42 -3.51 25.24
CA GLU A 5 18.23 -4.32 24.98
C GLU A 5 18.58 -5.64 24.28
N PHE A 6 19.61 -5.66 23.44
CA PHE A 6 20.09 -6.91 22.83
C PHE A 6 20.71 -7.86 23.86
N ALA A 7 21.51 -7.33 24.79
CA ALA A 7 22.07 -8.13 25.87
C ALA A 7 20.96 -8.64 26.81
N MET A 8 19.97 -7.80 27.12
CA MET A 8 18.80 -8.19 27.91
C MET A 8 18.01 -9.31 27.24
N TYR A 9 17.77 -9.23 25.92
CA TYR A 9 17.11 -10.28 25.15
C TYR A 9 17.88 -11.60 25.19
N ILE A 10 19.19 -11.58 24.94
CA ILE A 10 20.03 -12.79 24.93
C ILE A 10 20.11 -13.43 26.33
N ASN A 11 20.24 -12.62 27.38
CA ASN A 11 20.26 -13.13 28.74
C ASN A 11 18.91 -13.73 29.14
N TYR A 12 17.81 -13.12 28.70
CA TYR A 12 16.47 -13.69 28.89
C TYR A 12 16.35 -15.05 28.21
N THR A 13 16.62 -15.16 26.90
CA THR A 13 16.48 -16.42 26.15
C THR A 13 17.37 -17.54 26.69
N LYS A 14 18.57 -17.22 27.21
CA LYS A 14 19.47 -18.18 27.85
C LYS A 14 18.99 -18.65 29.23
N GLY A 15 18.18 -17.84 29.92
CA GLY A 15 17.67 -18.13 31.26
C GLY A 15 16.38 -18.94 31.29
N LEU A 16 15.69 -19.10 30.15
CA LEU A 16 14.45 -19.86 30.09
C LEU A 16 14.67 -21.33 30.44
N ARG A 17 13.78 -21.85 31.28
CA ARG A 17 13.69 -23.29 31.52
C ARG A 17 13.00 -23.97 30.34
N PHE A 18 13.24 -25.27 30.18
CA PHE A 18 12.66 -26.05 29.09
C PHE A 18 11.12 -26.04 29.04
N ASP A 19 10.46 -26.01 30.21
CA ASP A 19 9.00 -26.04 30.35
C ASP A 19 8.39 -24.64 30.60
N GLU A 20 9.20 -23.58 30.52
CA GLU A 20 8.76 -22.22 30.77
C GLU A 20 8.30 -21.54 29.48
N SER A 21 7.08 -21.00 29.50
CA SER A 21 6.55 -20.23 28.38
C SER A 21 7.23 -18.85 28.31
N PRO A 22 7.86 -18.47 27.18
CA PRO A 22 8.49 -17.17 27.05
C PRO A 22 7.47 -16.04 27.19
N ASP A 23 7.82 -14.99 27.92
CA ASP A 23 7.11 -13.72 27.91
C ASP A 23 7.44 -12.94 26.62
N TYR A 24 6.71 -13.28 25.57
CA TYR A 24 6.83 -12.61 24.28
C TYR A 24 6.41 -11.13 24.35
N MET A 25 5.57 -10.74 25.30
CA MET A 25 5.15 -9.34 25.45
C MET A 25 6.34 -8.50 25.93
N TYR A 26 7.06 -8.97 26.95
CA TYR A 26 8.29 -8.35 27.42
C TYR A 26 9.33 -8.22 26.32
N LEU A 27 9.60 -9.32 25.59
CA LEU A 27 10.61 -9.32 24.53
C LEU A 27 10.27 -8.36 23.38
N ARG A 28 8.99 -8.31 22.96
CA ARG A 28 8.53 -7.35 21.95
C ARG A 28 8.61 -5.91 22.46
N GLN A 29 8.33 -5.69 23.75
CA GLN A 29 8.34 -4.37 24.34
C GLN A 29 9.76 -3.79 24.42
N LEU A 30 10.78 -4.61 24.73
CA LEU A 30 12.19 -4.20 24.70
C LEU A 30 12.56 -3.53 23.38
N PHE A 31 12.30 -4.21 22.26
CA PHE A 31 12.62 -3.67 20.94
C PHE A 31 11.68 -2.52 20.54
N ARG A 32 10.41 -2.53 20.94
CA ARG A 32 9.50 -1.40 20.70
C ARG A 32 9.98 -0.11 21.35
N ILE A 33 10.46 -0.19 22.59
CA ILE A 33 11.01 0.96 23.31
C ILE A 33 12.27 1.43 22.62
N LEU A 34 13.22 0.53 22.34
CA LEU A 34 14.46 0.86 21.64
C LEU A 34 14.20 1.57 20.30
N PHE A 35 13.27 1.04 19.51
CA PHE A 35 12.91 1.60 18.20
C PHE A 35 12.36 3.03 18.30
N ARG A 36 11.55 3.32 19.34
CA ARG A 36 11.03 4.66 19.62
C ARG A 36 12.14 5.61 20.10
N THR A 37 13.05 5.13 20.94
CA THR A 37 14.20 5.91 21.44
C THR A 37 15.13 6.32 20.31
N LEU A 38 15.25 5.50 19.26
CA LEU A 38 16.01 5.80 18.05
C LEU A 38 15.22 6.64 17.02
N ASN A 39 14.02 7.11 17.38
CA ASN A 39 13.13 7.92 16.51
C ASN A 39 12.76 7.25 15.18
N HIS A 40 12.74 5.92 15.12
CA HIS A 40 12.30 5.19 13.94
C HIS A 40 10.77 5.08 13.86
N GLN A 41 10.25 5.02 12.63
CA GLN A 41 8.83 4.91 12.34
C GLN A 41 8.48 3.50 11.85
N TYR A 42 7.31 3.00 12.23
CA TYR A 42 6.80 1.70 11.76
C TYR A 42 6.12 1.86 10.39
N ASP A 43 6.89 2.27 9.39
CA ASP A 43 6.42 2.51 8.02
C ASP A 43 6.56 1.27 7.10
N TYR A 44 7.04 0.15 7.64
CA TYR A 44 7.36 -1.08 6.89
C TYR A 44 8.38 -0.87 5.76
N THR A 45 9.16 0.23 5.82
CA THR A 45 10.28 0.48 4.92
C THR A 45 11.52 -0.18 5.48
N PHE A 46 12.00 -1.21 4.79
CA PHE A 46 13.22 -1.93 5.13
C PHE A 46 14.31 -1.68 4.08
N ASP A 47 15.55 -2.05 4.38
CA ASP A 47 16.67 -1.85 3.45
C ASP A 47 16.41 -2.47 2.06
N TRP A 48 15.75 -3.64 2.03
CA TRP A 48 15.37 -4.31 0.78
C TRP A 48 14.22 -3.63 0.03
N THR A 49 13.35 -2.86 0.70
CA THR A 49 12.29 -2.08 0.02
C THR A 49 12.88 -0.82 -0.60
N MET A 50 13.86 -0.19 0.05
CA MET A 50 14.57 0.98 -0.49
C MET A 50 15.42 0.63 -1.71
N LEU A 51 16.07 -0.54 -1.72
CA LEU A 51 16.88 -0.98 -2.85
C LEU A 51 16.03 -1.15 -4.13
N LYS A 52 14.80 -1.66 -3.99
CA LYS A 52 13.86 -1.86 -5.10
C LYS A 52 13.24 -0.55 -5.61
N GLN A 53 13.00 0.41 -4.72
CA GLN A 53 12.61 1.77 -5.10
C GLN A 53 13.72 2.48 -5.87
N LYS A 54 14.99 2.32 -5.46
CA LYS A 54 16.15 2.87 -6.17
C LYS A 54 16.35 2.23 -7.54
N SER A 55 15.96 0.96 -7.71
CA SER A 55 16.02 0.23 -8.98
C SER A 55 14.76 0.40 -9.87
N GLY A 56 13.82 1.28 -9.51
CA GLY A 56 12.63 1.56 -10.33
C GLY A 56 11.56 0.47 -10.33
N ILE A 57 11.66 -0.55 -9.47
CA ILE A 57 10.63 -1.60 -9.33
C ILE A 57 9.74 -1.20 -8.16
N ALA A 58 8.70 -0.41 -8.46
CA ALA A 58 7.67 -0.07 -7.48
C ALA A 58 6.88 -1.34 -7.13
N LEU A 59 7.14 -1.92 -5.95
CA LEU A 59 6.24 -2.91 -5.38
C LEU A 59 4.96 -2.21 -4.90
N PRO A 60 3.76 -2.75 -5.17
CA PRO A 60 2.55 -2.29 -4.53
C PRO A 60 2.65 -2.64 -3.04
N GLY A 61 2.87 -1.63 -2.20
CA GLY A 61 2.85 -1.81 -0.74
C GLY A 61 1.47 -2.30 -0.28
N PRO A 62 1.39 -3.02 0.85
CA PRO A 62 0.11 -3.33 1.46
C PRO A 62 -0.48 -2.02 1.97
N THR A 63 -1.51 -1.53 1.30
CA THR A 63 -2.36 -0.48 1.85
C THR A 63 -2.93 -1.00 3.17
N PRO A 64 -2.87 -0.23 4.27
CA PRO A 64 -3.61 -0.56 5.47
C PRO A 64 -5.11 -0.50 5.11
N GLN A 65 -5.69 -1.65 4.77
CA GLN A 65 -7.12 -1.83 4.62
C GLN A 65 -7.74 -1.80 6.02
N GLY A 66 -8.09 -0.59 6.45
CA GLY A 66 -8.85 -0.35 7.67
C GLY A 66 -9.35 1.09 7.67
N LEU A 67 -10.65 1.26 7.36
CA LEU A 67 -11.48 2.47 7.41
C LEU A 67 -11.55 3.33 6.13
N ASN A 68 -12.31 2.86 5.12
CA ASN A 68 -13.63 3.43 4.82
C ASN A 68 -14.35 2.66 3.71
N THR A 69 -15.53 2.18 4.07
CA THR A 69 -16.57 1.56 3.25
C THR A 69 -17.17 2.52 2.23
N LEU A 70 -17.23 2.07 0.97
CA LEU A 70 -18.30 2.29 -0.03
C LEU A 70 -19.00 3.67 -0.03
N ALA A 71 -18.54 4.55 -0.93
CA ALA A 71 -19.38 5.59 -1.52
C ALA A 71 -19.03 5.75 -3.00
N LEU A 72 -19.51 4.81 -3.83
CA LEU A 72 -19.57 4.98 -5.29
C LEU A 72 -20.92 4.46 -5.79
N ALA A 73 -21.95 5.30 -5.73
CA ALA A 73 -23.14 5.25 -6.58
C ALA A 73 -23.93 6.55 -6.39
N GLY A 74 -23.88 7.47 -7.35
CA GLY A 74 -24.76 8.64 -7.35
C GLY A 74 -24.32 9.79 -8.25
N GLN A 75 -24.96 9.89 -9.41
CA GLN A 75 -25.07 11.06 -10.29
C GLN A 75 -23.84 11.48 -11.13
N GLY A 76 -23.74 10.82 -12.29
CA GLY A 76 -23.37 11.53 -13.51
C GLY A 76 -24.61 12.22 -14.10
N GLN A 77 -24.62 13.55 -14.10
CA GLN A 77 -25.48 14.36 -14.96
C GLN A 77 -24.66 15.53 -15.49
N GLY A 78 -24.60 15.66 -16.81
CA GLY A 78 -24.05 16.83 -17.50
C GLY A 78 -22.85 16.54 -18.40
N GLN A 79 -23.07 15.86 -19.53
CA GLN A 79 -22.31 16.04 -20.79
C GLN A 79 -22.82 15.08 -21.88
N GLN A 80 -24.02 15.32 -22.40
CA GLN A 80 -24.46 14.78 -23.68
C GLN A 80 -25.32 15.85 -24.34
N GLU A 81 -24.74 16.71 -25.19
CA GLU A 81 -25.54 17.43 -26.22
C GLU A 81 -24.72 18.09 -27.36
N GLN A 82 -23.46 17.72 -27.63
CA GLN A 82 -22.66 18.39 -28.69
C GLN A 82 -22.11 17.49 -29.81
N ASN A 83 -22.37 16.18 -29.80
CA ASN A 83 -21.79 15.26 -30.77
C ASN A 83 -22.76 14.77 -31.88
N ALA A 84 -23.98 15.31 -31.97
CA ALA A 84 -24.98 14.86 -32.95
C ALA A 84 -24.85 15.48 -34.36
N SER A 85 -24.06 16.56 -34.54
CA SER A 85 -24.10 17.32 -35.81
C SER A 85 -22.97 17.02 -36.80
N ALA A 86 -22.08 16.05 -36.52
CA ALA A 86 -20.90 15.77 -37.36
C ALA A 86 -21.01 14.51 -38.25
N ASN A 87 -22.08 13.71 -38.15
CA ASN A 87 -22.24 12.45 -38.89
C ASN A 87 -23.23 12.52 -40.07
N GLN A 88 -23.60 13.73 -40.53
CA GLN A 88 -24.57 13.92 -41.62
C GLN A 88 -23.96 14.47 -42.92
N ALA A 89 -22.67 14.20 -43.19
CA ALA A 89 -21.98 14.72 -44.38
C ALA A 89 -21.21 13.68 -45.23
N VAL A 90 -21.47 12.37 -45.08
CA VAL A 90 -20.74 11.31 -45.84
C VAL A 90 -21.67 10.40 -46.65
N ARG A 91 -22.70 10.97 -47.28
CA ARG A 91 -23.48 10.27 -48.33
C ARG A 91 -23.60 11.14 -49.57
N ALA A 92 -22.45 11.41 -50.19
CA ALA A 92 -22.41 11.88 -51.56
C ALA A 92 -22.67 10.70 -52.51
N ARG A 93 -23.45 10.96 -53.58
CA ARG A 93 -23.26 10.46 -54.97
C ARG A 93 -23.49 8.96 -55.20
N GLU A 94 -24.29 8.42 -56.12
CA GLU A 94 -25.06 8.71 -57.36
C GLU A 94 -25.93 7.42 -57.59
N PRO A 95 -26.64 7.14 -58.72
CA PRO A 95 -27.16 7.96 -59.83
C PRO A 95 -28.70 7.82 -60.00
N LEU A 96 -29.28 8.71 -60.81
CA LEU A 96 -30.66 8.64 -61.32
C LEU A 96 -30.82 7.45 -62.28
N ASP A 97 -31.76 6.56 -62.00
CA ASP A 97 -32.36 5.65 -62.98
C ASP A 97 -33.89 5.74 -62.93
N LEU A 98 -34.44 6.26 -64.04
CA LEU A 98 -35.61 5.73 -64.74
C LEU A 98 -37.02 5.89 -64.13
N ILE A 99 -37.76 6.93 -64.57
CA ILE A 99 -38.97 6.90 -65.45
C ILE A 99 -39.38 8.34 -65.77
#